data_AF-A0A369RW59-F1
#
_entry.id   AF-A0A369RW59-F1
#
_cell.length_a   1.000
_cell.length_b   1.000
_cell.length_c   1.000
_cell.angle_alpha   90.00
_cell.angle_beta   90.00
_cell.angle_gamma   90.00
#
_symmetry.space_group_name_H-M   'P 1'
#
loop_
_entity.id
_entity.type
_entity.pdbx_description
1 polymer ?
#
loop_
_entity_poly.entity_id
_entity_poly.type
_entity_poly.pdbx_seq_one_letter_code
_entity_poly.pdbx_strand_id
1 'polypeptide(L)'
;MLPLKSIKYNLPIFLYKITYKDSLRKFFKSLGKECVIFERNFRSQHLQLQVVPIPSGTTNIAKELFQELGETNSLTFQLLPSNIDLTKILSEGSPFFLVEFDDGEMLLHRIRGKFPLQFGRQILASESLLNMPDRVNWKDCEISVEEATQSAQSFRKMFKSFDFNLN
;
A
#
# COMPACT_ATOMS: atom_id res chain seq x y z
N MET A 1 23.14 9.87 -17.85
CA MET A 1 21.88 9.26 -17.37
C MET A 1 22.09 7.75 -17.40
N LEU A 2 22.38 7.15 -16.23
CA LEU A 2 22.62 5.69 -16.16
C LEU A 2 21.32 4.95 -16.49
N PRO A 3 21.36 3.86 -17.26
CA PRO A 3 20.17 3.05 -17.49
C PRO A 3 19.71 2.49 -16.15
N LEU A 4 18.47 2.77 -15.77
CA LEU A 4 17.77 2.08 -14.69
C LEU A 4 17.79 0.60 -15.05
N LYS A 5 18.73 -0.17 -14.47
CA LYS A 5 18.68 -1.63 -14.50
C LYS A 5 17.36 -2.01 -13.86
N SER A 6 16.44 -2.49 -14.68
CA SER A 6 15.12 -2.88 -14.27
C SER A 6 15.25 -3.99 -13.23
N ILE A 7 14.54 -3.80 -12.13
CA ILE A 7 14.51 -4.77 -11.04
C ILE A 7 13.57 -5.87 -11.53
N LYS A 8 14.13 -6.96 -12.08
CA LYS A 8 13.51 -8.27 -11.87
C LYS A 8 13.26 -8.35 -10.38
N TYR A 9 12.02 -8.60 -9.95
CA TYR A 9 11.76 -8.91 -8.54
C TYR A 9 12.70 -10.07 -8.20
N ASN A 10 13.78 -9.77 -7.49
CA ASN A 10 14.68 -10.77 -6.97
C ASN A 10 13.79 -11.63 -6.06
N LEU A 11 13.62 -12.92 -6.38
CA LEU A 11 12.65 -13.80 -5.73
C LEU A 11 12.74 -13.71 -4.18
N PRO A 12 13.95 -13.69 -3.59
CA PRO A 12 14.16 -13.30 -2.19
C PRO A 12 13.45 -12.01 -1.73
N ILE A 13 13.58 -10.91 -2.46
CA ILE A 13 12.96 -9.61 -2.11
C ILE A 13 11.43 -9.73 -2.20
N PHE A 14 10.91 -10.43 -3.21
CA PHE A 14 9.47 -10.64 -3.38
C PHE A 14 8.88 -11.45 -2.22
N LEU A 15 9.53 -12.57 -1.85
CA LEU A 15 9.12 -13.39 -0.72
C LEU A 15 9.22 -12.63 0.60
N TYR A 16 10.31 -11.88 0.81
CA TYR A 16 10.50 -11.04 1.98
C TYR A 16 9.38 -9.98 2.12
N LYS A 17 8.98 -9.36 1.00
CA LYS A 17 7.84 -8.44 0.95
C LYS A 17 6.55 -9.14 1.38
N ILE A 18 6.27 -10.35 0.89
CA ILE A 18 5.08 -11.12 1.27
C ILE A 18 5.08 -11.37 2.78
N THR A 19 6.17 -11.90 3.33
CA THR A 19 6.29 -12.20 4.76
C THR A 19 6.09 -10.94 5.61
N TYR A 20 6.67 -9.80 5.23
CA TYR A 20 6.44 -8.53 5.94
C TYR A 20 4.99 -8.07 5.92
N LYS A 21 4.33 -8.11 4.75
CA LYS A 21 2.92 -7.74 4.65
C LYS A 21 2.07 -8.63 5.55
N ASP A 22 2.31 -9.94 5.56
CA ASP A 22 1.54 -10.88 6.37
C ASP A 22 1.78 -10.70 7.87
N SER A 23 3.01 -10.41 8.29
CA SER A 23 3.30 -10.02 9.68
C SER A 23 2.56 -8.74 10.08
N LEU A 24 2.54 -7.73 9.21
CA LEU A 24 1.81 -6.48 9.46
C LEU A 24 0.30 -6.70 9.54
N ARG A 25 -0.28 -7.51 8.63
CA ARG A 25 -1.70 -7.89 8.68
C ARG A 25 -2.05 -8.57 10.00
N LYS A 26 -1.24 -9.54 10.44
CA LYS A 26 -1.44 -10.22 11.74
C LYS A 26 -1.37 -9.23 12.90
N PHE A 27 -0.40 -8.32 12.87
CA PHE A 27 -0.26 -7.28 13.88
C PHE A 27 -1.48 -6.37 13.94
N PHE A 28 -1.90 -5.78 12.82
CA PHE A 28 -3.05 -4.87 12.81
C PHE A 28 -4.38 -5.58 13.11
N LYS A 29 -4.54 -6.83 12.67
CA LYS A 29 -5.68 -7.67 13.07
C LYS A 29 -5.75 -7.87 14.58
N SER A 30 -4.62 -8.03 15.26
CA SER A 30 -4.59 -8.13 16.74
C SER A 30 -5.05 -6.85 17.44
N LEU A 31 -5.04 -5.72 16.73
CA LEU A 31 -5.55 -4.42 17.18
C LEU A 31 -6.99 -4.14 16.72
N GLY A 32 -7.68 -5.15 16.15
CA GLY A 32 -9.05 -4.98 15.63
C GLY A 32 -9.11 -4.09 14.39
N LYS A 33 -8.05 -4.05 13.58
CA LYS A 33 -7.95 -3.29 12.32
C LYS A 33 -7.82 -4.21 11.13
N GLU A 34 -8.27 -3.72 9.97
CA GLU A 34 -7.98 -4.29 8.66
C GLU A 34 -6.86 -3.47 8.00
N CYS A 35 -6.27 -3.97 6.92
CA CYS A 35 -5.24 -3.28 6.16
C CYS A 35 -5.62 -3.07 4.71
N VAL A 36 -5.31 -1.87 4.21
CA VAL A 36 -5.13 -1.61 2.79
C VAL A 36 -3.64 -1.50 2.52
N ILE A 37 -3.14 -2.34 1.61
CA ILE A 37 -1.75 -2.32 1.19
C ILE A 37 -1.71 -1.88 -0.27
N PHE A 38 -0.92 -0.86 -0.60
CA PHE A 38 -0.79 -0.45 -1.99
C PHE A 38 0.65 -0.23 -2.42
N GLU A 39 0.93 -0.60 -3.66
CA GLU A 39 2.22 -0.41 -4.32
C GLU A 39 2.05 0.49 -5.53
N ARG A 40 2.85 1.56 -5.58
CA ARG A 40 2.94 2.45 -6.74
C ARG A 40 4.26 2.26 -7.47
N ASN A 41 4.24 1.47 -8.52
CA ASN A 41 5.35 1.38 -9.47
C ASN A 41 5.17 2.46 -10.55
N PHE A 42 5.59 3.70 -10.27
CA PHE A 42 5.51 4.80 -11.23
C PHE A 42 6.59 5.85 -10.99
N ARG A 43 7.45 6.06 -11.99
CA ARG A 43 8.49 7.11 -12.01
C ARG A 43 9.24 7.28 -10.67
N SER A 44 9.74 6.16 -10.14
CA SER A 44 10.44 6.11 -8.85
C SER A 44 11.69 5.24 -8.98
N GLN A 45 12.75 5.58 -8.25
CA GLN A 45 13.94 4.74 -8.10
C GLN A 45 13.81 3.74 -6.96
N HIS A 46 12.81 3.92 -6.10
CA HIS A 46 12.58 3.12 -4.90
C HIS A 46 11.24 2.39 -4.96
N LEU A 47 11.18 1.24 -4.28
CA LEU A 47 9.93 0.57 -3.96
C LEU A 47 9.04 1.52 -3.16
N GLN A 48 7.78 1.67 -3.57
CA GLN A 48 6.79 2.51 -2.92
C GLN A 48 5.63 1.63 -2.47
N LEU A 49 5.87 0.88 -1.38
CA LEU A 49 4.87 0.05 -0.71
C LEU A 49 4.37 0.77 0.54
N GLN A 50 3.07 0.85 0.70
CA GLN A 50 2.41 1.47 1.85
C GLN A 50 1.46 0.45 2.48
N VAL A 51 1.45 0.36 3.80
CA VAL A 51 0.53 -0.47 4.58
C VAL A 51 -0.23 0.45 5.51
N VAL A 52 -1.53 0.57 5.32
CA VAL A 52 -2.36 1.51 6.06
C VAL A 52 -3.47 0.75 6.78
N PRO A 53 -3.47 0.73 8.12
CA PRO A 53 -4.56 0.14 8.88
C PRO A 53 -5.82 1.01 8.74
N ILE A 54 -6.96 0.37 8.52
CA ILE A 54 -8.30 0.97 8.44
C ILE A 54 -9.23 0.36 9.50
N PRO A 55 -10.34 1.01 9.86
CA PRO A 55 -11.33 0.42 10.75
C PRO A 55 -11.83 -0.93 10.20
N SER A 56 -11.99 -1.94 11.06
CA SER A 56 -12.52 -3.24 10.61
C SER A 56 -13.94 -3.10 10.08
N GLY A 57 -14.29 -3.90 9.07
CA GLY A 57 -15.56 -3.84 8.36
C GLY A 57 -15.62 -2.77 7.26
N THR A 58 -14.54 -2.04 7.00
CA THR A 58 -14.51 -0.97 5.98
C THR A 58 -13.78 -1.35 4.68
N THR A 59 -13.35 -2.61 4.54
CA THR A 59 -12.71 -3.10 3.31
C THR A 59 -13.55 -2.86 2.04
N ASN A 60 -14.86 -3.12 2.07
CA ASN A 60 -15.73 -2.89 0.91
C ASN A 60 -15.84 -1.41 0.56
N ILE A 61 -15.96 -0.53 1.56
CA ILE A 61 -15.95 0.92 1.39
C ILE A 61 -14.65 1.36 0.71
N ALA A 62 -13.51 0.81 1.14
CA ALA A 62 -12.24 1.13 0.51
C ALA A 62 -12.21 0.72 -0.96
N LYS A 63 -12.70 -0.48 -1.32
CA LYS A 63 -12.77 -0.96 -2.71
C LYS A 63 -13.63 -0.05 -3.59
N GLU A 64 -14.83 0.29 -3.12
CA GLU A 64 -15.75 1.21 -3.80
C GLU A 64 -15.08 2.56 -4.06
N LEU A 65 -14.44 3.15 -3.04
CA LEU A 65 -13.72 4.42 -3.18
C LEU A 65 -12.56 4.34 -4.18
N PHE A 66 -11.79 3.24 -4.21
CA PHE A 66 -10.73 3.05 -5.22
C PHE A 66 -11.30 3.02 -6.64
N GLN A 67 -12.47 2.42 -6.84
CA GLN A 67 -13.13 2.36 -8.14
C GLN A 67 -13.71 3.73 -8.53
N GLU A 68 -14.50 4.35 -7.66
CA GLU A 68 -15.16 5.65 -7.91
C GLU A 68 -14.16 6.79 -8.16
N LEU A 69 -13.18 6.94 -7.27
CA LEU A 69 -12.14 7.95 -7.44
C LEU A 69 -11.19 7.59 -8.59
N GLY A 70 -11.03 6.29 -8.87
CA GLY A 70 -10.34 5.81 -10.06
C GLY A 70 -11.00 6.33 -11.33
N GLU A 71 -12.30 6.06 -11.50
CA GLU A 71 -13.10 6.52 -12.64
C GLU A 71 -13.06 8.05 -12.80
N THR A 72 -13.23 8.79 -11.70
CA THR A 72 -13.16 10.26 -11.69
C THR A 72 -11.80 10.78 -12.20
N ASN A 73 -10.72 10.03 -11.96
CA ASN A 73 -9.37 10.36 -12.41
C ASN A 73 -8.97 9.67 -13.72
N SER A 74 -9.92 9.04 -14.44
CA SER A 74 -9.66 8.24 -15.65
C SER A 74 -8.67 7.08 -15.41
N LEU A 75 -8.69 6.49 -14.21
CA LEU A 75 -7.89 5.34 -13.80
C LEU A 75 -8.77 4.09 -13.73
N THR A 76 -8.64 3.20 -14.71
CA THR A 76 -9.39 1.94 -14.71
C THR A 76 -8.73 0.90 -13.81
N PHE A 77 -9.48 0.38 -12.83
CA PHE A 77 -9.04 -0.70 -11.95
C PHE A 77 -9.61 -2.05 -12.38
N GLN A 78 -8.73 -3.04 -12.50
CA GLN A 78 -9.09 -4.44 -12.71
C GLN A 78 -9.13 -5.16 -11.36
N LEU A 79 -10.27 -5.78 -11.03
CA LEU A 79 -10.36 -6.71 -9.90
C LEU A 79 -9.58 -7.98 -10.22
N LEU A 80 -8.72 -8.39 -9.29
CA LEU A 80 -7.94 -9.61 -9.35
C LEU A 80 -8.31 -10.54 -8.19
N PRO A 81 -8.46 -11.86 -8.43
CA PRO A 81 -8.76 -12.83 -7.40
C PRO A 81 -7.54 -13.10 -6.49
N SER A 82 -7.80 -13.60 -5.28
CA SER A 82 -6.84 -13.75 -4.18
C SER A 82 -5.67 -14.71 -4.44
N ASN A 83 -5.79 -15.59 -5.44
CA ASN A 83 -4.80 -16.64 -5.74
C ASN A 83 -4.01 -16.39 -7.03
N ILE A 84 -4.05 -15.16 -7.54
CA ILE A 84 -3.41 -14.86 -8.81
C ILE A 84 -1.89 -14.71 -8.65
N ASP A 85 -1.14 -15.28 -9.60
CA ASP A 85 0.31 -15.16 -9.62
C ASP A 85 0.72 -13.79 -10.17
N LEU A 86 0.93 -12.82 -9.27
CA LEU A 86 1.32 -11.46 -9.62
C LEU A 86 2.60 -11.40 -10.47
N THR A 87 3.50 -12.38 -10.35
CA THR A 87 4.75 -12.41 -11.15
C THR A 87 4.49 -12.63 -12.64
N LYS A 88 3.34 -13.23 -13.00
CA LYS A 88 2.89 -13.43 -14.38
C LYS A 88 2.08 -12.26 -14.91
N ILE A 89 1.44 -11.49 -14.03
CA ILE A 89 0.55 -10.37 -14.41
C ILE A 89 1.32 -9.06 -14.53
N LEU A 90 2.29 -8.85 -13.64
CA LEU A 90 3.10 -7.63 -13.57
C LEU A 90 4.33 -7.81 -14.44
N SER A 91 4.35 -7.12 -15.56
CA SER A 91 5.49 -7.14 -16.48
C SER A 91 6.57 -6.15 -16.04
N GLU A 92 7.82 -6.55 -16.17
CA GLU A 92 8.96 -5.68 -15.89
C GLU A 92 8.92 -4.41 -16.76
N GLY A 93 9.26 -3.26 -16.17
CA GLY A 93 9.24 -1.96 -16.85
C GLY A 93 7.85 -1.38 -17.12
N SER A 94 6.77 -2.08 -16.79
CA SER A 94 5.40 -1.60 -16.94
C SER A 94 4.90 -0.93 -15.65
N PRO A 95 4.67 0.39 -15.64
CA PRO A 95 4.20 1.07 -14.45
C PRO A 95 2.80 0.62 -14.02
N PHE A 96 2.57 0.50 -12.72
CA PHE A 96 1.30 0.05 -12.16
C PHE A 96 0.99 0.67 -10.80
N PHE A 97 -0.27 0.60 -10.41
CA PHE A 97 -0.75 0.82 -9.05
C PHE A 97 -1.56 -0.41 -8.63
N LEU A 98 -1.10 -1.10 -7.60
CA LEU A 98 -1.73 -2.32 -7.07
C LEU A 98 -2.21 -2.05 -5.66
N VAL A 99 -3.43 -2.47 -5.34
CA VAL A 99 -4.02 -2.43 -4.00
C VAL A 99 -4.39 -3.84 -3.59
N GLU A 100 -4.08 -4.22 -2.36
CA GLU A 100 -4.42 -5.48 -1.73
C GLU A 100 -5.25 -5.22 -0.47
N PHE A 101 -6.27 -6.05 -0.27
CA PHE A 101 -7.16 -6.01 0.88
C PHE A 101 -7.00 -7.28 1.74
N ASP A 102 -7.56 -7.27 2.95
CA ASP A 102 -7.40 -8.38 3.89
C ASP A 102 -8.30 -9.59 3.58
N ASP A 103 -9.32 -9.43 2.74
CA ASP A 103 -10.06 -10.56 2.16
C ASP A 103 -9.34 -11.20 0.95
N GLY A 104 -8.15 -10.70 0.63
CA GLY A 104 -7.28 -11.23 -0.40
C GLY A 104 -7.57 -10.72 -1.80
N GLU A 105 -8.68 -10.01 -2.02
CA GLU A 105 -8.91 -9.37 -3.32
C GLU A 105 -7.89 -8.27 -3.57
N MET A 106 -7.68 -7.96 -4.85
CA MET A 106 -6.75 -6.92 -5.26
C MET A 106 -7.35 -6.08 -6.39
N LEU A 107 -7.00 -4.80 -6.43
CA LEU A 107 -7.30 -3.90 -7.55
C LEU A 107 -5.99 -3.51 -8.25
N LEU A 108 -5.92 -3.72 -9.56
CA LEU A 108 -4.75 -3.37 -10.38
C LEU A 108 -5.11 -2.32 -11.44
N HIS A 109 -4.39 -1.21 -11.41
CA HIS A 109 -4.37 -0.23 -12.49
C HIS A 109 -3.02 -0.25 -13.21
N ARG A 110 -3.03 -0.39 -14.54
CA ARG A 110 -1.82 -0.28 -15.38
C ARG A 110 -1.67 1.15 -15.87
N ILE A 111 -0.59 1.81 -15.46
CA ILE A 111 -0.41 3.23 -15.69
C ILE A 111 0.18 3.44 -17.09
N ARG A 112 -0.58 4.12 -17.95
CA ARG A 112 -0.17 4.45 -19.34
C ARG A 112 0.24 5.91 -19.54
N GLY A 113 0.05 6.76 -18.52
CA GLY A 113 0.22 8.21 -18.65
C GLY A 113 0.52 8.89 -17.33
N LYS A 114 -0.16 10.02 -17.08
CA LYS A 114 -0.08 10.71 -15.78
C LYS A 114 -0.74 9.84 -14.71
N PHE A 115 -0.18 9.88 -13.50
CA PHE A 115 -0.76 9.24 -12.34
C PHE A 115 -0.65 10.18 -11.14
N PRO A 116 -1.74 10.44 -10.40
CA PRO A 116 -1.71 11.30 -9.22
C PRO A 116 -0.91 10.61 -8.10
N LEU A 117 0.23 11.19 -7.70
CA LEU A 117 1.12 10.56 -6.72
C LEU A 117 0.45 10.34 -5.35
N GLN A 118 -0.51 11.20 -4.99
CA GLN A 118 -1.25 11.12 -3.73
C GLN A 118 -2.51 10.26 -3.81
N PHE A 119 -2.80 9.59 -4.93
CA PHE A 119 -4.07 8.89 -5.17
C PHE A 119 -4.47 7.94 -4.02
N GLY A 120 -3.58 7.03 -3.62
CA GLY A 120 -3.87 6.11 -2.52
C GLY A 120 -4.08 6.82 -1.17
N ARG A 121 -3.36 7.92 -0.92
CA ARG A 121 -3.54 8.73 0.30
C ARG A 121 -4.87 9.47 0.28
N GLN A 122 -5.26 10.03 -0.85
CA GLN A 122 -6.54 10.73 -1.02
C GLN A 122 -7.72 9.84 -0.65
N ILE A 123 -7.70 8.58 -1.11
CA ILE A 123 -8.74 7.61 -0.81
C ILE A 123 -8.75 7.28 0.69
N LEU A 124 -7.60 6.89 1.24
CA LEU A 124 -7.54 6.42 2.62
C LEU A 124 -7.79 7.52 3.65
N ALA A 125 -7.40 8.75 3.35
CA ALA A 125 -7.63 9.92 4.19
C ALA A 125 -9.08 10.45 4.14
N SER A 126 -9.92 9.92 3.23
CA SER A 126 -11.31 10.35 3.09
C SER A 126 -12.12 10.18 4.38
N GLU A 127 -13.19 10.97 4.49
CA GLU A 127 -14.13 10.93 5.62
C GLU A 127 -14.70 9.54 5.86
N SER A 128 -14.99 8.81 4.78
CA SER A 128 -15.58 7.46 4.82
C SER A 128 -14.62 6.36 5.30
N LEU A 129 -13.31 6.66 5.47
CA LEU A 129 -12.32 5.69 5.94
C LEU A 129 -11.59 6.13 7.21
N LEU A 130 -10.65 7.07 7.09
CA LEU A 130 -9.84 7.52 8.24
C LEU A 130 -10.25 8.89 8.76
N ASN A 131 -10.99 9.66 7.96
CA ASN A 131 -11.36 11.04 8.26
C ASN A 131 -10.14 11.90 8.65
N MET A 132 -9.14 11.91 7.77
CA MET A 132 -7.87 12.64 7.98
C MET A 132 -7.47 13.42 6.72
N PRO A 133 -8.31 14.35 6.23
CA PRO A 133 -8.09 15.06 4.96
C PRO A 133 -6.73 15.81 4.93
N ASP A 134 -6.25 16.29 6.06
CA ASP A 134 -4.94 16.98 6.17
C ASP A 134 -3.73 16.04 5.94
N ARG A 135 -3.94 14.72 5.89
CA ARG A 135 -2.88 13.72 5.67
C ARG A 135 -2.77 13.26 4.21
N VAL A 136 -3.58 13.81 3.30
CA VAL A 136 -3.52 13.50 1.86
C VAL A 136 -2.15 13.85 1.30
N ASN A 137 -1.67 15.06 1.60
CA ASN A 137 -0.37 15.52 1.17
C ASN A 137 0.66 15.29 2.28
N TRP A 138 1.69 14.50 1.99
CA TRP A 138 2.74 14.17 2.96
C TRP A 138 3.49 15.41 3.49
N LYS A 139 3.53 16.51 2.73
CA LYS A 139 4.17 17.76 3.15
C LYS A 139 3.37 18.50 4.21
N ASP A 140 2.06 18.29 4.25
CA ASP A 140 1.16 19.03 5.13
C ASP A 140 0.96 18.29 6.47
N CYS A 141 1.48 17.07 6.58
CA CYS A 141 1.43 16.25 7.78
C CYS A 141 2.82 15.90 8.35
N GLU A 142 3.79 16.79 8.16
CA GLU A 142 5.09 16.68 8.79
C GLU A 142 4.96 16.85 10.31
N ILE A 143 5.70 16.03 11.06
CA ILE A 143 5.78 16.06 12.52
C ILE A 143 7.22 16.28 12.92
N SER A 144 7.46 16.70 14.16
CA SER A 144 8.82 16.88 14.68
C SER A 144 9.61 15.57 14.65
N VAL A 145 10.95 15.67 14.64
CA VAL A 145 11.85 14.51 14.68
C VAL A 145 11.62 13.71 15.96
N GLU A 146 11.34 14.40 17.06
CA GLU A 146 11.04 13.83 18.37
C GLU A 146 9.76 12.97 18.33
N GLU A 147 8.66 13.52 17.79
CA GLU A 147 7.39 12.81 17.64
C GLU A 147 7.51 11.60 16.70
N ALA A 148 8.22 11.75 15.58
CA ALA A 148 8.50 10.66 14.65
C ALA A 148 9.31 9.54 15.32
N THR A 149 10.32 9.91 16.11
CA THR A 149 11.17 8.97 16.85
C THR A 149 10.36 8.20 17.89
N GLN A 150 9.53 8.90 18.67
CA GLN A 150 8.67 8.27 19.67
C GLN A 150 7.66 7.31 19.02
N SER A 151 7.04 7.73 17.91
CA SER A 151 6.11 6.91 17.14
C SER A 151 6.78 5.63 16.63
N ALA A 152 7.98 5.75 16.06
CA ALA A 152 8.76 4.60 15.57
C ALA A 152 9.15 3.64 16.69
N GLN A 153 9.57 4.15 17.86
CA GLN A 153 9.90 3.33 19.02
C GLN A 153 8.67 2.59 19.57
N SER A 154 7.52 3.27 19.64
CA SER A 154 6.26 2.67 20.08
C SER A 154 5.85 1.54 19.14
N PHE A 155 5.86 1.80 17.82
CA PHE A 155 5.55 0.79 16.81
C PHE A 155 6.47 -0.43 16.92
N ARG A 156 7.80 -0.24 17.04
CA ARG A 156 8.75 -1.35 17.21
C ARG A 156 8.45 -2.23 18.42
N LYS A 157 8.07 -1.62 19.55
CA LYS A 157 7.70 -2.36 20.76
C LYS A 157 6.44 -3.18 20.54
N MET A 158 5.41 -2.59 19.92
CA MET A 158 4.13 -3.25 19.66
C MET A 158 4.25 -4.36 18.60
N PHE A 159 5.06 -4.13 17.56
CA PHE A 159 5.26 -5.07 16.46
C PHE A 159 6.21 -6.23 16.82
N LYS A 160 6.93 -6.15 17.95
CA LYS A 160 8.01 -7.08 18.31
C LYS A 160 7.63 -8.56 18.20
N SER A 161 6.44 -8.96 18.65
CA SER A 161 5.99 -10.37 18.60
C SER A 161 5.59 -10.85 17.19
N PHE A 162 5.48 -9.94 16.24
CA PHE A 162 5.10 -10.20 14.85
C PHE A 162 6.29 -10.04 13.88
N ASP A 163 7.40 -9.43 14.33
CA ASP A 163 8.60 -9.25 13.53
C ASP A 163 9.36 -10.57 13.38
N PHE A 164 9.27 -11.14 12.19
CA PHE A 164 9.92 -12.41 11.87
C PHE A 164 11.44 -12.33 11.76
N ASN A 165 12.03 -11.12 11.75
CA ASN A 165 13.49 -10.93 11.70
C ASN A 165 14.14 -11.00 13.09
N LEU A 166 13.32 -11.05 14.14
CA LEU A 166 13.77 -11.21 15.52
C LEU A 166 13.66 -12.66 16.03
N ASN A 167 13.20 -13.58 15.18
CA ASN A 167 13.01 -15.00 15.50
C ASN A 167 14.07 -15.87 14.79
#